data_AF-A0A7C6QUT1-F1
#
_entry.id   AF-A0A7C6QUT1-F1
#
_cell.length_a   1.000
_cell.length_b   1.000
_cell.length_c   1.000
_cell.angle_alpha   90.00
_cell.angle_beta   90.00
_cell.angle_gamma   90.00
#
_symmetry.space_group_name_H-M   'P 1'
#
loop_
_entity.id
_entity.type
_entity.pdbx_description
1 polymer ?
#
loop_
_entity_poly.entity_id
_entity_poly.type
_entity_poly.pdbx_seq_one_letter_code
_entity_poly.pdbx_strand_id
1 'polypeptide(L)'
;GTKGLYRGLGSIDIAAAARSVLLVGRCRDSPSIRVMAHLKSSLAPEGKSIGFELDELTGFRWVGYYDITADELLSGSRKIEEGQTKQMQAEMILYEILRNGAVPCSDIYAGMAKQNISRRTAENAKKSIGAKSYKQGSCWYWILPQGNNATTQ
;
A
#
# COMPACT_ATOMS: atom_id res chain seq x y z
N GLY A 1 8.62 -17.55 7.56
CA GLY A 1 9.72 -16.70 8.06
C GLY A 1 9.36 -16.20 9.44
N THR A 2 10.16 -16.51 10.44
CA THR A 2 9.93 -16.36 11.89
C THR A 2 10.18 -14.94 12.42
N LYS A 3 9.57 -13.90 11.83
CA LYS A 3 9.81 -12.50 12.28
C LYS A 3 8.67 -11.90 13.14
N GLY A 4 7.42 -12.34 12.98
CA GLY A 4 6.29 -11.85 13.77
C GLY A 4 6.11 -12.49 15.15
N LEU A 5 6.13 -13.83 15.23
CA LEU A 5 5.71 -14.58 16.44
C LEU A 5 6.41 -14.15 17.74
N TYR A 6 7.67 -13.71 17.66
CA TYR A 6 8.51 -13.39 18.83
C TYR A 6 8.31 -11.99 19.40
N ARG A 7 7.73 -11.04 18.64
CA ARG A 7 7.63 -9.64 19.10
C ARG A 7 6.41 -9.36 19.97
N GLY A 8 5.41 -10.25 19.98
CA GLY A 8 4.15 -10.03 20.69
C GLY A 8 4.02 -10.73 22.05
N LEU A 9 4.80 -11.80 22.31
CA LEU A 9 4.41 -12.76 23.34
C LEU A 9 5.24 -12.76 24.62
N GLY A 10 6.43 -12.15 24.65
CA GLY A 10 7.29 -12.09 25.86
C GLY A 10 7.77 -13.45 26.40
N SER A 11 7.15 -14.56 25.99
CA SER A 11 7.46 -15.96 26.33
C SER A 11 7.29 -16.85 25.10
N ILE A 12 8.36 -17.57 24.78
CA ILE A 12 8.43 -18.47 23.62
C ILE A 12 7.63 -19.75 23.85
N ASP A 13 7.59 -20.22 25.10
CA ASP A 13 7.01 -21.52 25.47
C ASP A 13 5.48 -21.55 25.23
N ILE A 14 4.81 -20.42 25.51
CA ILE A 14 3.36 -20.29 25.29
C ILE A 14 3.04 -20.37 23.79
N ALA A 15 3.80 -19.65 22.96
CA ALA A 15 3.63 -19.66 21.50
C ALA A 15 3.93 -21.05 20.90
N ALA A 16 4.90 -21.76 21.46
CA ALA A 16 5.28 -23.10 21.03
C ALA A 16 4.17 -24.12 21.32
N ALA A 17 3.59 -24.08 22.52
CA ALA A 17 2.52 -25.00 22.94
C ALA A 17 1.19 -24.77 22.21
N ALA A 18 0.86 -23.52 21.87
CA ALA A 18 -0.42 -23.17 21.25
C ALA A 18 -0.53 -23.71 19.80
N ARG A 19 -1.70 -24.24 19.43
CA ARG A 19 -1.98 -24.69 18.05
C ARG A 19 -2.47 -23.58 17.13
N SER A 20 -3.09 -22.55 17.71
CA SER A 20 -3.49 -21.30 17.07
C SER A 20 -3.01 -20.11 17.90
N VAL A 21 -2.44 -19.10 17.23
CA VAL A 21 -2.04 -17.83 17.84
C VAL A 21 -2.61 -16.71 16.97
N LEU A 22 -3.38 -15.83 17.59
CA LEU A 22 -4.02 -14.68 16.95
C LEU A 22 -3.41 -13.38 17.48
N LEU A 23 -3.22 -12.43 16.59
CA LEU A 23 -2.82 -11.07 16.90
C LEU A 23 -3.98 -10.12 16.66
N VAL A 24 -4.23 -9.22 17.61
CA VAL A 24 -5.17 -8.12 17.42
C VAL A 24 -4.42 -6.80 17.45
N GLY A 25 -4.54 -6.02 16.38
CA GLY A 25 -4.06 -4.64 16.31
C GLY A 25 -5.17 -3.66 15.96
N ARG A 26 -4.92 -2.35 16.10
CA ARG A 26 -5.87 -1.31 15.67
C ARG A 26 -5.51 -0.83 14.25
N CYS A 27 -6.53 -0.57 13.45
CA CYS A 27 -6.36 0.16 12.19
C CYS A 27 -6.10 1.64 12.50
N ARG A 28 -5.12 2.27 11.83
CA ARG A 28 -4.84 3.71 12.03
C ARG A 28 -5.87 4.61 11.37
N ASP A 29 -6.41 4.19 10.22
CA ASP A 29 -7.38 4.98 9.44
C ASP A 29 -8.78 4.98 10.08
N SER A 30 -9.05 4.01 10.95
CA SER A 30 -10.26 3.96 11.76
C SER A 30 -9.93 3.33 13.11
N PRO A 31 -9.61 4.15 14.14
CA PRO A 31 -9.21 3.68 15.46
C PRO A 31 -10.27 2.83 16.18
N SER A 32 -11.54 2.91 15.76
CA SER A 32 -12.64 2.05 16.23
C SER A 32 -12.48 0.59 15.77
N ILE A 33 -11.82 0.39 14.62
CA ILE A 33 -11.66 -0.92 13.98
C ILE A 33 -10.39 -1.59 14.50
N ARG A 34 -10.58 -2.81 14.98
CA ARG A 34 -9.52 -3.74 15.36
C ARG A 34 -9.44 -4.82 14.29
N VAL A 35 -8.22 -5.21 13.94
CA VAL A 35 -7.98 -6.29 12.99
C VAL A 35 -7.31 -7.45 13.70
N MET A 36 -7.85 -8.64 13.46
CA MET A 36 -7.37 -9.92 13.95
C MET A 36 -6.70 -10.69 12.81
N ALA A 37 -5.47 -11.17 13.02
CA ALA A 37 -4.72 -11.96 12.05
C ALA A 37 -4.08 -13.20 12.72
N HIS A 38 -3.92 -14.30 11.97
CA HIS A 38 -3.19 -15.46 12.47
C HIS A 38 -1.68 -15.23 12.44
N LEU A 39 -1.03 -15.49 13.57
CA LEU A 39 0.43 -15.62 13.68
C LEU A 39 0.91 -17.08 13.58
N LYS A 40 0.02 -18.02 13.89
CA LYS A 40 0.29 -19.46 13.84
C LYS A 40 -1.03 -20.20 13.65
N SER A 41 -1.03 -21.15 12.73
CA SER A 41 -2.04 -22.21 12.64
C SER A 41 -1.35 -23.51 12.20
N SER A 42 -1.42 -24.54 13.05
CA SER A 42 -0.76 -25.84 12.77
C SER A 42 -1.71 -26.96 12.36
N LEU A 43 -3.02 -26.75 12.49
CA LEU A 43 -4.06 -27.74 12.18
C LEU A 43 -4.87 -27.41 10.92
N ALA A 44 -4.70 -26.20 10.38
CA ALA A 44 -5.36 -25.72 9.17
C ALA A 44 -4.55 -24.58 8.53
N PRO A 45 -4.78 -24.25 7.25
CA PRO A 45 -4.26 -23.02 6.66
C PRO A 45 -4.64 -21.78 7.48
N GLU A 46 -3.80 -20.75 7.44
CA GLU A 46 -4.11 -19.47 8.07
C GLU A 46 -5.33 -18.83 7.40
N GLY A 47 -6.34 -18.52 8.21
CA GLY A 47 -7.51 -17.77 7.75
C GLY A 47 -7.18 -16.32 7.40
N LYS A 48 -8.03 -15.70 6.56
CA LYS A 48 -7.97 -14.26 6.24
C LYS A 48 -8.10 -13.42 7.50
N SER A 49 -7.46 -12.25 7.50
CA SER A 49 -7.59 -11.28 8.59
C SER A 49 -8.98 -10.68 8.64
N ILE A 50 -9.41 -10.37 9.85
CA ILE A 50 -10.80 -10.02 10.17
C ILE A 50 -10.84 -8.69 10.92
N GLY A 51 -11.62 -7.75 10.40
CA GLY A 51 -11.95 -6.51 11.07
C GLY A 51 -13.17 -6.66 11.97
N PHE A 52 -13.08 -6.10 13.17
CA PHE A 52 -14.20 -6.00 14.10
C PHE A 52 -14.12 -4.71 14.91
N GLU A 53 -15.26 -4.28 15.43
CA GLU A 53 -15.36 -3.19 16.41
C GLU A 53 -15.87 -3.74 17.73
N LEU A 54 -15.52 -3.03 18.81
CA LEU A 54 -16.05 -3.25 20.14
C LEU A 54 -16.49 -1.90 20.69
N ASP A 55 -17.78 -1.79 20.95
CA ASP A 55 -18.43 -0.60 21.51
C ASP A 55 -19.14 -0.97 22.81
N GLU A 56 -19.21 -0.04 23.75
CA GLU A 56 -19.78 -0.31 25.09
C GLU A 56 -21.29 -0.52 25.07
N LEU A 57 -22.00 0.12 24.13
CA LEU A 57 -23.45 0.06 24.02
C LEU A 57 -23.91 -1.05 23.08
N THR A 58 -23.24 -1.17 21.93
CA THR A 58 -23.64 -2.07 20.83
C THR A 58 -22.86 -3.37 20.79
N GLY A 59 -21.78 -3.49 21.58
CA GLY A 59 -21.02 -4.72 21.73
C GLY A 59 -20.08 -5.02 20.56
N PHE A 60 -19.97 -6.30 20.22
CA PHE A 60 -19.11 -6.77 19.12
C PHE A 60 -19.78 -6.58 17.77
N ARG A 61 -19.07 -5.94 16.83
CA ARG A 61 -19.52 -5.79 15.45
C ARG A 61 -18.51 -6.37 14.48
N TRP A 62 -18.95 -7.31 13.66
CA TRP A 62 -18.17 -7.79 12.52
C TRP A 62 -18.11 -6.71 11.43
N VAL A 63 -16.91 -6.37 10.96
CA VAL A 63 -16.71 -5.39 9.88
C VAL A 63 -16.52 -6.08 8.53
N GLY A 64 -15.74 -7.16 8.49
CA GLY A 64 -15.41 -7.85 7.24
C GLY A 64 -14.01 -8.41 7.22
N TYR A 65 -13.61 -8.91 6.06
CA TYR A 65 -12.22 -9.31 5.82
C TYR A 65 -11.34 -8.10 5.53
N TYR A 66 -10.09 -8.18 5.97
CA TYR A 66 -9.05 -7.20 5.70
C TYR A 66 -7.88 -7.88 4.99
N ASP A 67 -7.30 -7.18 4.03
CA ASP A 67 -6.07 -7.61 3.35
C ASP A 67 -4.87 -7.03 4.11
N ILE A 68 -4.60 -7.58 5.29
CA ILE A 68 -3.47 -7.19 6.15
C ILE A 68 -2.90 -8.44 6.82
N THR A 69 -1.57 -8.55 6.87
CA THR A 69 -0.88 -9.69 7.48
C THR A 69 -0.56 -9.44 8.97
N ALA A 70 -0.30 -10.51 9.71
CA ALA A 70 0.12 -10.37 11.12
C ALA A 70 1.48 -9.67 11.26
N ASP A 71 2.38 -9.83 10.28
CA ASP A 71 3.67 -9.12 10.25
C ASP A 71 3.46 -7.61 10.03
N GLU A 72 2.53 -7.20 9.17
CA GLU A 72 2.15 -5.79 8.97
C GLU A 72 1.59 -5.17 10.26
N LEU A 73 0.71 -5.89 10.97
CA LEU A 73 0.16 -5.46 12.26
C LEU A 73 1.24 -5.30 13.35
N LEU A 74 2.20 -6.23 13.45
CA LEU A 74 3.30 -6.17 14.44
C LEU A 74 4.36 -5.13 14.13
N SER A 75 4.53 -4.78 12.87
CA SER A 75 5.56 -3.82 12.44
C SER A 75 5.32 -2.41 12.96
N GLY A 76 4.19 -2.15 13.63
CA GLY A 76 3.85 -0.84 14.17
C GLY A 76 3.94 0.21 13.07
N SER A 77 3.26 -0.02 11.95
CA SER A 77 3.18 0.90 10.81
C SER A 77 4.52 1.56 10.45
N ARG A 78 5.55 0.79 10.14
CA ARG A 78 6.76 1.37 9.57
C ARG A 78 6.59 1.56 8.05
N LYS A 79 5.72 2.49 7.62
CA LYS A 79 5.67 2.97 6.21
C LYS A 79 5.77 1.86 5.14
N ILE A 80 5.04 0.77 5.30
CA ILE A 80 4.73 -0.17 4.22
C ILE A 80 3.21 -0.15 4.24
N GLU A 81 2.57 0.89 3.71
CA GLU A 81 1.96 0.81 2.38
C GLU A 81 1.71 2.17 1.76
N GLU A 82 1.74 3.29 2.48
CA GLU A 82 1.51 4.61 1.84
C GLU A 82 2.51 4.89 0.70
N GLY A 83 3.74 4.40 0.82
CA GLY A 83 4.76 4.54 -0.21
C GLY A 83 4.61 3.58 -1.38
N GLN A 84 3.84 2.50 -1.26
CA GLN A 84 3.54 1.55 -2.35
C GLN A 84 2.17 1.83 -2.96
N THR A 85 1.17 2.21 -2.17
CA THR A 85 -0.16 2.62 -2.64
C THR A 85 -0.13 4.01 -3.26
N LYS A 86 0.49 5.04 -2.66
CA LYS A 86 0.62 6.35 -3.31
C LYS A 86 1.57 6.30 -4.50
N GLN A 87 2.55 5.41 -4.49
CA GLN A 87 3.43 5.18 -5.63
C GLN A 87 2.68 4.48 -6.77
N MET A 88 1.96 3.39 -6.51
CA MET A 88 1.14 2.70 -7.50
C MET A 88 -0.01 3.59 -8.02
N GLN A 89 -0.64 4.37 -7.15
CA GLN A 89 -1.62 5.39 -7.52
C GLN A 89 -0.99 6.49 -8.38
N ALA A 90 0.22 6.96 -8.02
CA ALA A 90 0.97 7.91 -8.85
C ALA A 90 1.34 7.31 -10.20
N GLU A 91 1.72 6.04 -10.28
CA GLU A 91 2.01 5.33 -11.53
C GLU A 91 0.78 5.22 -12.41
N MET A 92 -0.37 4.83 -11.86
CA MET A 92 -1.65 4.75 -12.59
C MET A 92 -2.10 6.13 -13.09
N ILE A 93 -2.12 7.14 -12.23
CA ILE A 93 -2.49 8.51 -12.61
C ILE A 93 -1.53 9.04 -13.67
N LEU A 94 -0.23 8.80 -13.50
CA LEU A 94 0.75 9.30 -14.45
C LEU A 94 0.65 8.60 -15.81
N TYR A 95 0.39 7.29 -15.81
CA TYR A 95 0.11 6.54 -17.03
C TYR A 95 -1.13 7.09 -17.75
N GLU A 96 -2.22 7.33 -17.02
CA GLU A 96 -3.46 7.89 -17.57
C GLU A 96 -3.28 9.31 -18.15
N ILE A 97 -2.48 10.16 -17.50
CA ILE A 97 -2.17 11.50 -18.00
C ILE A 97 -1.34 11.41 -19.30
N LEU A 98 -0.37 10.50 -19.36
CA LEU A 98 0.60 10.43 -20.46
C LEU A 98 0.19 9.50 -21.61
N ARG A 99 -0.85 8.68 -21.46
CA ARG A 99 -1.30 7.74 -22.51
C ARG A 99 -1.69 8.43 -23.81
N ASN A 100 -2.14 9.69 -23.72
CA ASN A 100 -2.60 10.48 -24.86
C ASN A 100 -1.52 11.40 -25.45
N GLY A 101 -0.28 11.36 -24.93
CA GLY A 101 0.83 12.16 -25.43
C GLY A 101 1.60 12.89 -24.33
N ALA A 102 2.47 13.80 -24.77
CA ALA A 102 3.33 14.55 -23.86
C ALA A 102 2.57 15.63 -23.09
N VAL A 103 2.84 15.75 -21.79
CA VAL A 103 2.18 16.73 -20.91
C VAL A 103 3.24 17.57 -20.16
N PRO A 104 3.01 18.89 -19.96
CA PRO A 104 3.91 19.72 -19.16
C PRO A 104 4.11 19.19 -17.74
N CYS A 105 5.35 19.16 -17.30
CA CYS A 105 5.75 18.72 -15.96
C CYS A 105 5.05 19.53 -14.84
N SER A 106 4.81 20.83 -15.07
CA SER A 106 4.05 21.70 -14.15
C SER A 106 2.64 21.19 -13.89
N ASP A 107 1.97 20.73 -14.94
CA ASP A 107 0.56 20.36 -14.90
C ASP A 107 0.40 18.98 -14.27
N ILE A 108 1.36 18.09 -14.53
CA ILE A 108 1.49 16.79 -13.86
C ILE A 108 1.64 17.01 -12.34
N TYR A 109 2.54 17.89 -11.91
CA TYR A 109 2.70 18.19 -10.49
C TYR A 109 1.46 18.80 -9.86
N ALA A 110 0.77 19.70 -10.56
CA ALA A 110 -0.48 20.27 -10.08
C ALA A 110 -1.58 19.20 -9.93
N GLY A 111 -1.71 18.29 -10.89
CA GLY A 111 -2.64 17.15 -10.84
C GLY A 111 -2.33 16.18 -9.70
N MET A 112 -1.05 15.84 -9.52
CA MET A 112 -0.58 14.98 -8.43
C MET A 112 -0.81 15.60 -7.05
N ALA A 113 -0.58 16.92 -6.91
CA ALA A 113 -0.81 17.63 -5.65
C ALA A 113 -2.28 17.60 -5.22
N LYS A 114 -3.23 17.71 -6.17
CA LYS A 114 -4.68 17.58 -5.89
C LYS A 114 -5.06 16.21 -5.32
N GLN A 115 -4.24 15.19 -5.57
CA GLN A 115 -4.41 13.82 -5.09
C GLN A 115 -3.49 13.51 -3.89
N ASN A 116 -2.92 14.54 -3.24
CA ASN A 116 -1.98 14.40 -2.12
C ASN A 116 -0.70 13.59 -2.45
N ILE A 117 -0.28 13.59 -3.72
CA ILE A 117 0.96 12.94 -4.17
C ILE A 117 2.10 13.95 -4.21
N SER A 118 3.18 13.65 -3.48
CA SER A 118 4.35 14.53 -3.41
C SER A 118 5.14 14.54 -4.73
N ARG A 119 5.88 15.62 -5.00
CA ARG A 119 6.79 15.68 -6.17
C ARG A 119 7.80 14.54 -6.22
N ARG A 120 8.32 14.13 -5.05
CA ARG A 120 9.25 13.00 -4.94
C ARG A 120 8.60 11.69 -5.38
N THR A 121 7.34 11.47 -5.02
CA THR A 121 6.55 10.30 -5.42
C THR A 121 6.25 10.34 -6.93
N ALA A 122 5.91 11.50 -7.49
CA ALA A 122 5.69 11.65 -8.93
C ALA A 122 6.95 11.35 -9.76
N GLU A 123 8.12 11.82 -9.32
CA GLU A 123 9.40 11.51 -9.99
C GLU A 123 9.78 10.03 -9.86
N ASN A 124 9.47 9.39 -8.73
CA ASN A 124 9.64 7.95 -8.59
C ASN A 124 8.70 7.18 -9.52
N ALA A 125 7.42 7.57 -9.60
CA ALA A 125 6.43 6.96 -10.50
C ALA A 125 6.85 7.08 -11.97
N LYS A 126 7.32 8.25 -12.39
CA LYS A 126 7.90 8.47 -13.72
C LYS A 126 9.04 7.49 -14.04
N LYS A 127 9.97 7.27 -13.11
CA LYS A 127 11.06 6.29 -13.27
C LYS A 127 10.51 4.87 -13.39
N SER A 128 9.53 4.52 -12.56
CA SER A 128 8.91 3.20 -12.51
C SER A 128 8.19 2.85 -13.83
N ILE A 129 7.39 3.76 -14.37
CA ILE A 129 6.68 3.55 -15.64
C ILE A 129 7.55 3.81 -16.89
N GLY A 130 8.83 4.15 -16.71
CA GLY A 130 9.76 4.41 -17.81
C GLY A 130 9.49 5.69 -18.63
N ALA A 131 8.73 6.65 -18.08
CA ALA A 131 8.44 7.91 -18.77
C ALA A 131 9.70 8.78 -18.93
N LYS A 132 9.84 9.41 -20.10
CA LYS A 132 10.99 10.25 -20.45
C LYS A 132 10.65 11.73 -20.33
N SER A 133 11.66 12.55 -20.08
CA SER A 133 11.54 14.01 -20.11
C SER A 133 12.25 14.59 -21.32
N TYR A 134 11.64 15.60 -21.93
CA TYR A 134 12.30 16.43 -22.94
C TYR A 134 11.93 17.90 -22.72
N LYS A 135 12.75 18.80 -23.24
CA LYS A 135 12.54 20.24 -23.16
C LYS A 135 12.05 20.75 -24.51
N GLN A 136 10.99 21.54 -24.51
CA GLN A 136 10.48 22.23 -25.70
C GLN A 136 10.25 23.70 -25.34
N GLY A 137 11.00 24.59 -26.00
CA GLY A 137 11.07 26.00 -25.61
C GLY A 137 11.59 26.17 -24.18
N SER A 138 10.82 26.86 -23.34
CA SER A 138 11.13 27.07 -21.91
C SER A 138 10.54 26.01 -20.98
N CYS A 139 9.73 25.06 -21.50
CA CYS A 139 8.97 24.11 -20.69
C CYS A 139 9.53 22.68 -20.76
N TRP A 140 9.39 21.95 -19.66
CA TRP A 140 9.71 20.52 -19.56
C TRP A 140 8.46 19.69 -19.72
N TYR A 141 8.52 18.68 -20.58
CA TYR A 141 7.43 17.76 -20.86
C TYR A 141 7.81 16.34 -20.46
N TRP A 142 6.85 15.56 -20.00
CA TRP A 142 6.98 14.12 -19.81
C TRP A 142 6.17 13.38 -20.87
N ILE A 143 6.67 12.24 -21.34
CA ILE A 143 6.02 11.39 -22.34
C ILE A 143 6.31 9.92 -22.04
N LEU A 144 5.33 9.04 -22.28
CA LEU A 144 5.57 7.61 -22.29
C LEU A 144 6.30 7.22 -23.58
N PRO A 145 7.41 6.47 -23.51
CA PRO A 145 8.00 5.91 -24.72
C PRO A 145 6.97 4.98 -25.35
N GLN A 146 6.43 5.34 -26.52
CA GLN A 146 5.56 4.43 -27.27
C GLN A 146 6.36 3.16 -27.53
N GLY A 147 5.82 2.02 -27.09
CA GLY A 147 6.32 0.71 -27.50
C GLY A 147 6.43 0.73 -29.02
N ASN A 148 7.62 0.40 -29.50
CA ASN A 148 8.05 0.48 -30.90
C ASN A 148 7.02 -0.11 -31.88
N ASN A 149 6.07 0.71 -32.34
CA ASN A 149 5.30 0.47 -33.53
C ASN A 149 5.74 1.52 -34.53
N ALA A 150 6.63 1.09 -35.40
CA ALA A 150 7.09 1.81 -36.57
C ALA A 150 5.91 2.49 -37.29
N THR A 151 6.06 3.77 -37.61
CA THR A 151 5.67 4.27 -38.93
C THR A 151 6.69 5.33 -39.33
N THR A 152 7.71 4.86 -40.04
CA THR A 152 8.36 5.65 -41.07
C THR A 152 7.34 5.85 -42.19
N GLN A 153 6.87 7.09 -42.37
CA GLN A 153 6.85 7.88 -43.61
C GLN A 153 6.05 9.15 -43.39
#